data_AF-A0A252CX48-F1
#
_entry.id   AF-A0A252CX48-F1
#
_cell.length_a   1.000
_cell.length_b   1.000
_cell.length_c   1.000
_cell.angle_alpha   90.00
_cell.angle_beta   90.00
_cell.angle_gamma   90.00
#
_symmetry.space_group_name_H-M   'P 1'
#
loop_
_entity.id
_entity.type
_entity.pdbx_description
1 polymer ?
#
loop_
_entity_poly.entity_id
_entity_poly.type
_entity_poly.pdbx_seq_one_letter_code
_entity_poly.pdbx_strand_id
1 'polypeptide(L)' 'MEVMGGTAGHLALHSGIAEGADVILIPKIPYTIKDTSEHLAELRDRRGRRFAILVVAEAAHILEDSSKICIL' A
#
# COMPACT_ATOMS: atom_id res chain seq x y z
N MET A 1 0.14 9.27 -0.60
CA MET A 1 1.10 10.07 0.21
C MET A 1 2.42 9.32 0.23
N GLU A 2 3.54 10.02 0.06
CA GLU A 2 4.87 9.44 0.19
C GLU A 2 5.43 9.74 1.59
N VAL A 3 6.02 8.74 2.23
CA VAL A 3 6.59 8.86 3.58
C VAL A 3 8.08 8.52 3.53
N MET A 4 8.88 9.48 3.97
CA MET A 4 10.33 9.30 4.16
C MET A 4 10.58 8.43 5.40
N GLY A 5 11.61 7.59 5.35
CA GLY A 5 11.93 6.67 6.45
C GLY A 5 12.98 5.63 6.12
N GLY A 6 13.75 5.85 5.05
CA GLY A 6 14.75 4.91 4.54
C GLY A 6 14.16 3.55 4.16
N THR A 7 14.97 2.49 4.28
CA THR A 7 14.62 1.13 3.85
C THR A 7 13.78 0.34 4.85
N ALA A 8 13.46 0.93 6.01
CA ALA A 8 12.80 0.20 7.08
C ALA A 8 11.26 0.22 6.97
N GLY A 9 10.67 1.27 6.38
CA GLY A 9 9.22 1.38 6.14
C GLY A 9 8.35 1.53 7.40
N HIS A 10 8.94 1.63 8.60
CA HIS A 10 8.18 1.70 9.85
C HIS A 10 7.37 3.01 9.98
N LEU A 11 7.85 4.12 9.42
CA LEU A 11 7.11 5.39 9.45
C LEU A 11 5.84 5.27 8.59
N ALA A 12 5.95 4.75 7.37
CA ALA A 12 4.82 4.49 6.48
C ALA A 12 3.78 3.55 7.12
N LEU A 13 4.22 2.52 7.85
CA LEU A 13 3.32 1.59 8.54
C LEU A 13 2.55 2.28 9.68
N HIS A 14 3.25 2.97 10.59
CA HIS A 14 2.61 3.62 11.72
C HIS A 14 1.74 4.80 11.29
N SER A 15 2.21 5.62 10.33
CA SER A 15 1.41 6.74 9.80
C SER A 15 0.19 6.23 9.04
N GLY A 16 0.36 5.19 8.21
CA GLY A 16 -0.75 4.61 7.46
C GLY A 16 -1.84 4.03 8.37
N ILE A 17 -1.45 3.31 9.43
CA ILE A 17 -2.42 2.79 10.41
C ILE A 17 -3.14 3.95 11.13
N ALA A 18 -2.40 4.98 11.55
CA ALA A 18 -2.98 6.13 12.23
C ALA A 18 -3.95 6.94 11.34
N GLU A 19 -3.67 7.02 10.03
CA GLU A 19 -4.49 7.70 9.04
C GLU A 19 -5.66 6.85 8.52
N GLY A 20 -5.70 5.56 8.84
CA GLY A 20 -6.69 4.64 8.29
C GLY A 20 -6.49 4.36 6.80
N ALA A 21 -5.22 4.26 6.40
CA ALA A 21 -4.84 3.91 5.04
C ALA A 21 -5.51 2.60 4.58
N ASP A 22 -5.96 2.59 3.33
CA ASP A 22 -6.50 1.40 2.67
C ASP A 22 -5.39 0.45 2.25
N VAL A 23 -4.25 1.02 1.86
CA VAL A 23 -3.09 0.27 1.40
C VAL A 23 -1.83 1.00 1.88
N ILE A 24 -0.91 0.23 2.44
CA ILE A 24 0.40 0.70 2.89
C ILE A 24 1.48 -0.09 2.14
N LEU A 25 2.31 0.58 1.36
CA LEU A 25 3.40 -0.02 0.59
C LEU A 25 4.73 0.21 1.32
N ILE A 26 5.40 -0.88 1.70
CA ILE A 26 6.68 -0.85 2.41
C ILE A 26 7.75 -1.69 1.69
N PRO A 27 9.03 -1.29 1.73
CA PRO A 27 10.15 -1.95 1.03
C PRO A 27 10.30 -3.45 1.30
N LYS A 28 9.96 -3.89 2.52
CA LYS A 28 10.13 -5.28 2.95
C LYS A 28 9.03 -6.21 2.45
N ILE A 29 7.90 -5.65 2.01
CA ILE A 29 6.75 -6.42 1.55
C ILE A 29 6.64 -6.23 0.04
N PRO A 30 6.80 -7.31 -0.74
CA PRO A 30 6.65 -7.27 -2.18
C PRO A 30 5.23 -6.85 -2.57
N TYR A 31 5.07 -6.04 -3.62
CA TYR A 31 3.77 -5.69 -4.19
C TYR A 31 3.85 -5.49 -5.71
N THR A 32 2.71 -5.65 -6.37
CA THR A 32 2.54 -5.32 -7.79
C THR A 32 1.48 -4.23 -7.97
N ILE A 33 1.57 -3.49 -9.08
CA ILE A 33 0.58 -2.46 -9.41
C ILE A 33 -0.77 -3.08 -9.74
N LYS A 34 -0.78 -4.23 -10.41
CA LYS A 34 -2.00 -4.95 -10.77
C LYS A 34 -2.80 -5.32 -9.53
N ASP A 35 -2.12 -5.95 -8.57
CA ASP A 35 -2.67 -6.34 -7.28
C ASP A 35 -3.25 -5.17 -6.48
N THR A 36 -2.51 -4.06 -6.43
CA THR A 36 -2.95 -2.85 -5.73
C THR A 36 -4.19 -2.25 -6.40
N SER A 37 -4.22 -2.24 -7.74
CA SER A 37 -5.35 -1.75 -8.53
C SER A 37 -6.59 -2.63 -8.36
N GLU A 38 -6.44 -3.95 -8.37
CA GLU A 38 -7.51 -4.91 -8.12
C GLU A 38 -8.09 -4.73 -6.71
N HIS A 39 -7.24 -4.56 -5.69
CA HIS A 39 -7.71 -4.30 -4.34
C HIS A 39 -8.48 -2.97 -4.21
N LEU A 40 -7.99 -1.90 -4.82
CA LEU A 40 -8.69 -0.61 -4.84
C LEU A 40 -10.04 -0.71 -5.58
N ALA A 41 -10.10 -1.46 -6.67
CA ALA A 41 -11.35 -1.73 -7.39
C ALA A 41 -12.34 -2.50 -6.50
N GLU A 42 -11.90 -3.52 -5.77
CA GLU A 42 -12.74 -4.25 -4.82
C GLU A 42 -13.26 -3.35 -3.69
N LEU A 43 -12.41 -2.49 -3.12
CA LEU A 43 -12.82 -1.53 -2.08
C LEU A 43 -13.89 -0.57 -2.58
N ARG A 44 -13.77 -0.10 -3.82
CA ARG A 44 -14.76 0.75 -4.46
C ARG A 44 -16.06 -0.01 -4.74
N ASP A 45 -15.96 -1.15 -5.42
CA ASP A 45 -17.11 -1.84 -6.00
C ASP A 45 -17.87 -2.67 -4.96
N ARG A 46 -17.19 -3.30 -4.00
CA ARG A 46 -17.81 -4.15 -2.97
C ARG A 46 -18.07 -3.44 -1.66
N ARG A 47 -17.22 -2.48 -1.27
CA ARG A 47 -17.37 -1.75 0.00
C ARG A 47 -17.95 -0.35 -0.17
N GLY A 48 -18.21 0.08 -1.42
CA GLY A 48 -18.77 1.39 -1.71
C GLY A 48 -17.86 2.56 -1.32
N ARG A 49 -16.54 2.32 -1.15
CA ARG A 49 -15.62 3.40 -0.83
C ARG A 49 -15.51 4.35 -2.02
N ARG A 50 -15.68 5.64 -1.76
CA ARG A 50 -15.57 6.71 -2.77
C ARG A 50 -14.14 7.21 -2.97
N PHE A 51 -13.27 6.93 -2.01
CA PHE A 51 -11.86 7.27 -2.01
C PHE A 51 -11.08 6.18 -1.30
N ALA A 52 -9.80 6.06 -1.63
CA ALA A 52 -8.86 5.17 -0.96
C ALA A 52 -7.62 5.96 -0.56
N ILE A 53 -7.07 5.67 0.62
CA ILE A 53 -5.84 6.29 1.10
C ILE A 53 -4.68 5.32 0.86
N LEU A 54 -3.73 5.74 0.04
CA LEU A 54 -2.52 4.98 -0.27
C LEU A 54 -1.30 5.66 0.35
N VAL A 55 -0.60 4.93 1.23
CA VAL A 55 0.66 5.38 1.85
C VAL A 55 1.80 4.58 1.26
N VAL A 56 2.83 5.27 0.77
CA VAL A 56 3.97 4.66 0.07
C VAL A 56 5.25 5.08 0.75
N ALA A 57 6.06 4.12 1.18
CA ALA A 57 7.40 4.41 1.69
C ALA A 57 8.32 4.86 0.55
N GLU A 58 9.24 5.80 0.81
CA GLU A 58 10.24 6.31 -0.16
C GLU A 58 11.03 5.17 -0.85
N ALA A 59 11.40 4.13 -0.10
CA ALA A 59 12.11 2.96 -0.62
C ALA A 59 11.18 1.85 -1.14
N ALA A 60 9.91 2.13 -1.42
CA ALA A 60 9.01 1.12 -1.97
C ALA A 60 9.43 0.76 -3.41
N HIS A 61 9.55 -0.53 -3.68
CA HIS A 61 9.97 -1.05 -4.98
C HIS A 61 8.90 -1.98 -5.53
N ILE A 62 8.55 -1.78 -6.79
CA ILE A 62 7.56 -2.57 -7.51
C ILE A 62 8.23 -3.88 -7.95
N LEU A 63 7.58 -5.01 -7.71
CA LEU A 63 7.94 -6.24 -8.40
C LEU A 63 7.14 -6.33 -9.69
N GLU A 64 7.86 -6.46 -10.80
CA GLU A 64 7.22 -6.60 -12.12
C GLU A 64 6.50 -7.95 -12.28
N ASP A 65 6.79 -8.95 -11.42
CA ASP A 65 6.14 -10.26 -11.44
C ASP A 65 6.29 -10.98 -10.09
N SER A 66 5.26 -10.99 -9.22
CA SER A 66 5.08 -11.99 -8.14
C SER A 66 3.80 -11.80 -7.31
N SER A 67 3.02 -12.88 -7.25
CA SER A 67 1.65 -13.02 -6.72
C SER A 67 1.54 -13.15 -5.19
N LYS A 68 2.14 -12.25 -4.41
CA LYS A 68 1.92 -12.22 -2.96
C LYS A 68 1.74 -10.79 -2.46
N ILE A 69 0.49 -10.48 -2.14
CA ILE A 69 0.11 -9.24 -1.48
C ILE A 69 0.01 -9.52 0.02
N CYS A 70 0.69 -8.72 0.82
CA CYS A 70 0.33 -8.55 2.24
C CYS A 70 -0.24 -7.14 2.39
N ILE A 71 -1.57 -7.05 2.36
CA ILE A 71 -2.33 -5.85 2.68
C ILE A 71 -2.45 -5.85 4.20
N LEU A 72 -1.92 -4.82 4.85
CA LEU A 72 -2.02 -4.61 6.30
C LEU A 72 -2.94 -3.44 6.57
#